data_AF-A0A1Y2EQF4-F1
#
_entry.id   AF-A0A1Y2EQF4-F1
#
_cell.length_a   1.000
_cell.length_b   1.000
_cell.length_c   1.000
_cell.angle_alpha   90.00
_cell.angle_beta   90.00
_cell.angle_gamma   90.00
#
_symmetry.space_group_name_H-M   'P 1'
#
loop_
_entity.id
_entity.type
_entity.pdbx_description
1 polymer ?
#
loop_
_entity_poly.entity_id
_entity_poly.type
_entity_poly.pdbx_seq_one_letter_code
_entity_poly.pdbx_strand_id
1 'polypeptide(L)'
;MYFDILMVMSEIIEKEHEEMEEKVVEDLSQLELTSDSEHSSDDYSTTTPIKSKKFNTVGELKKEMSKLGLSLKGNKEELKKRYKKYIKKQEEKEKNMHKVIKKVQPFKYYCVIDYEATCEEGQAFVYPNEIIEFPAVLLRSYTGEVESEFHEYVKPKNNPVLTKYCKELTGITQEQVDGADYFPEVLKHFEAWLSQFSDFPYENVCFVTDGPWDIRDFIQKQCVASDIKRPVYFYSWLNLRKAFKYAFRLKNQKRLNEMLAHIGLTFEGREHCGLDDTRNIARIVQFLLENSVTLKKNIEYNRA
;
A
#
# COMPACT_ATOMS: atom_id res chain seq x y z
N MET A 1 17.87 26.08 32.57
CA MET A 1 19.14 25.34 32.36
C MET A 1 18.99 24.12 31.45
N TYR A 2 18.11 23.13 31.72
CA TYR A 2 17.90 22.00 30.79
C TYR A 2 17.04 22.36 29.56
N PHE A 3 16.08 23.26 29.72
CA PHE A 3 15.22 23.74 28.62
C PHE A 3 15.97 24.62 27.61
N ASP A 4 16.93 25.43 28.09
CA ASP A 4 17.70 26.34 27.23
C ASP A 4 18.67 25.58 26.30
N ILE A 5 19.20 24.44 26.77
CA ILE A 5 20.09 23.57 25.98
C ILE A 5 19.31 22.88 24.85
N LEU A 6 18.08 22.43 25.11
CA LEU A 6 17.25 21.76 24.10
C LEU A 6 16.82 22.70 22.97
N MET A 7 16.53 23.98 23.28
CA MET A 7 16.23 24.99 22.25
C MET A 7 17.44 25.33 21.39
N VAL A 8 18.62 25.48 22.01
CA VAL A 8 19.85 25.77 21.25
C VAL A 8 20.23 24.58 20.37
N MET A 9 20.00 23.34 20.82
CA MET A 9 20.23 22.16 19.97
C MET A 9 19.22 22.03 18.83
N SER A 10 17.95 22.43 19.00
CA SER A 10 17.00 22.42 17.87
C SER A 10 17.35 23.46 16.81
N GLU A 11 17.79 24.66 17.21
CA GLU A 11 18.21 25.71 16.27
C GLU A 11 19.51 25.35 15.53
N ILE A 12 20.43 24.62 16.17
CA ILE A 12 21.65 24.09 15.52
C ILE A 12 21.29 22.99 14.52
N ILE A 13 20.39 22.07 14.87
CA ILE A 13 19.94 21.00 13.97
C ILE A 13 19.20 21.56 12.76
N GLU A 14 18.37 22.60 12.93
CA GLU A 14 17.69 23.25 11.81
C GLU A 14 18.67 23.95 10.86
N LYS A 15 19.70 24.63 11.40
CA LYS A 15 20.75 25.25 10.57
C LYS A 15 21.63 24.25 9.83
N GLU A 16 22.01 23.14 10.46
CA GLU A 16 22.78 22.07 9.79
C GLU A 16 21.96 21.39 8.70
N HIS A 17 20.62 21.34 8.84
CA HIS A 17 19.73 20.78 7.82
C HIS A 17 19.56 21.71 6.61
N GLU A 18 19.51 23.04 6.81
CA GLU A 18 19.49 24.03 5.72
C GLU A 18 20.81 24.05 4.93
N GLU A 19 21.96 23.99 5.61
CA GLU A 19 23.28 23.95 4.94
C GLU A 19 23.51 22.64 4.16
N MET A 20 22.93 21.52 4.59
CA MET A 20 22.93 20.28 3.80
C MET A 20 22.01 20.37 2.58
N GLU A 21 20.84 21.02 2.70
CA GLU A 21 19.92 21.18 1.58
C GLU A 21 20.52 22.07 0.48
N GLU A 22 21.26 23.13 0.81
CA GLU A 22 21.97 23.95 -0.18
C GLU A 22 23.10 23.18 -0.89
N LYS A 23 23.86 22.34 -0.17
CA LYS A 23 24.91 21.50 -0.78
C LYS A 23 24.35 20.43 -1.73
N VAL A 24 23.19 19.87 -1.44
CA VAL A 24 22.54 18.87 -2.32
C VAL A 24 21.99 19.53 -3.58
N VAL A 25 21.58 20.80 -3.51
CA VAL A 25 21.10 21.56 -4.68
C VAL A 25 22.25 21.94 -5.63
N GLU A 26 23.44 22.23 -5.11
CA GLU A 26 24.63 22.54 -5.92
C GLU A 26 25.15 21.31 -6.69
N ASP A 27 25.17 20.14 -6.06
CA ASP A 27 25.73 18.90 -6.64
C ASP A 27 24.86 18.30 -7.77
N LEU A 28 23.55 18.62 -7.80
CA LEU A 28 22.61 18.13 -8.81
C LEU A 28 22.65 18.92 -10.13
N SER A 29 23.48 19.96 -10.24
CA SER A 29 23.62 20.78 -11.45
C SER A 29 24.63 20.25 -12.48
N GLN A 30 25.33 19.13 -12.21
CA GLN A 30 26.52 18.70 -12.98
C GLN A 30 26.44 17.32 -13.67
N LEU A 31 25.27 16.67 -13.77
CA LEU A 31 25.18 15.32 -14.37
C LEU A 31 24.32 15.29 -15.64
N GLU A 32 24.97 15.56 -16.79
CA GLU A 32 24.48 15.20 -18.11
C GLU A 32 24.96 13.80 -18.55
N LEU A 33 23.97 12.98 -18.93
CA LEU A 33 23.92 12.00 -20.03
C LEU A 33 25.18 11.19 -20.40
N THR A 34 25.12 9.87 -20.19
CA THR A 34 25.53 8.87 -21.19
C THR A 34 24.58 7.67 -21.19
N SER A 35 24.33 7.15 -22.39
CA SER A 35 23.43 6.05 -22.71
C SER A 35 24.17 4.70 -22.85
N ASP A 36 23.34 3.66 -22.98
CA ASP A 36 23.59 2.32 -23.55
C ASP A 36 23.89 1.17 -22.57
N SER A 37 22.98 0.19 -22.54
CA SER A 37 23.28 -1.18 -22.98
C SER A 37 22.07 -2.12 -22.86
N GLU A 38 22.09 -3.10 -23.76
CA GLU A 38 21.10 -4.13 -24.08
C GLU A 38 21.16 -5.36 -23.15
N HIS A 39 20.31 -6.36 -23.48
CA HIS A 39 20.16 -7.73 -22.94
C HIS A 39 19.28 -7.85 -21.68
N SER A 40 18.44 -8.87 -21.51
CA SER A 40 18.12 -10.09 -22.28
C SER A 40 16.80 -10.62 -21.72
N SER A 41 15.98 -11.22 -22.60
CA SER A 41 14.74 -11.92 -22.33
C SER A 41 14.90 -13.09 -21.36
N ASP A 42 13.88 -13.36 -20.53
CA ASP A 42 13.35 -14.72 -20.35
C ASP A 42 11.89 -14.75 -19.84
N ASP A 43 11.13 -15.55 -20.58
CA ASP A 43 9.91 -16.34 -20.32
C ASP A 43 8.67 -15.71 -19.64
N TYR A 44 7.71 -15.30 -20.48
CA TYR A 44 6.34 -14.93 -20.10
C TYR A 44 5.36 -16.02 -20.53
N SER A 45 4.62 -16.58 -19.58
CA SER A 45 3.43 -17.40 -19.85
C SER A 45 2.45 -16.62 -20.74
N THR A 46 2.33 -17.04 -22.00
CA THR A 46 1.60 -16.35 -23.06
C THR A 46 0.10 -16.55 -22.96
N THR A 47 -0.61 -15.70 -22.22
CA THR A 47 -2.03 -15.46 -22.48
C THR A 47 -2.17 -14.68 -23.78
N THR A 48 -2.80 -15.29 -24.80
CA THR A 48 -2.92 -14.70 -26.13
C THR A 48 -3.80 -13.43 -26.09
N PRO A 49 -3.37 -12.30 -26.66
CA PRO A 49 -4.08 -11.04 -26.49
C PRO A 49 -5.50 -11.04 -27.09
N ILE A 50 -6.48 -10.63 -26.29
CA ILE A 50 -7.91 -10.67 -26.67
C ILE A 50 -8.24 -9.43 -27.53
N LYS A 51 -8.14 -9.57 -28.86
CA LYS A 51 -8.47 -8.50 -29.81
C LYS A 51 -9.93 -8.54 -30.29
N SER A 52 -10.48 -7.36 -30.60
CA SER A 52 -11.80 -7.22 -31.23
C SER A 52 -11.91 -7.97 -32.57
N LYS A 53 -12.77 -9.00 -32.62
CA LYS A 53 -13.13 -9.71 -33.86
C LYS A 53 -14.38 -9.12 -34.51
N LYS A 54 -14.42 -9.10 -35.86
CA LYS A 54 -15.64 -8.82 -36.63
C LYS A 54 -16.39 -10.14 -36.85
N PHE A 55 -17.71 -10.10 -36.67
CA PHE A 55 -18.60 -11.25 -36.89
C PHE A 55 -19.62 -10.92 -37.97
N ASN A 56 -19.82 -11.87 -38.89
CA ASN A 56 -20.74 -11.71 -40.01
C ASN A 56 -22.15 -12.19 -39.63
N THR A 57 -22.26 -13.12 -38.68
CA THR A 57 -23.54 -13.65 -38.20
C THR A 57 -23.74 -13.49 -36.69
N VAL A 58 -25.00 -13.53 -36.25
CA VAL A 58 -25.34 -13.52 -34.80
C VAL A 58 -24.90 -14.81 -34.11
N GLY A 59 -24.90 -15.93 -34.85
CA GLY A 59 -24.46 -17.23 -34.35
C GLY A 59 -22.97 -17.24 -33.97
N GLU A 60 -22.11 -16.68 -34.83
CA GLU A 60 -20.68 -16.53 -34.55
C GLU A 60 -20.41 -15.68 -33.30
N LEU A 61 -21.10 -14.55 -33.18
CA LEU A 61 -20.98 -13.66 -32.03
C LEU A 61 -21.36 -14.37 -30.73
N LYS A 62 -22.48 -15.11 -30.72
CA LYS A 62 -22.91 -15.87 -29.52
C LYS A 62 -21.93 -16.98 -29.16
N LYS A 63 -21.35 -17.68 -30.15
CA LYS A 63 -20.34 -18.72 -29.92
C LYS A 63 -19.10 -18.14 -29.22
N GLU A 64 -18.62 -16.98 -29.66
CA GLU A 64 -17.47 -16.34 -29.02
C GLU A 64 -17.82 -15.79 -27.63
N MET A 65 -18.96 -15.11 -27.48
CA MET A 65 -19.43 -14.62 -26.18
C MET A 65 -19.57 -15.74 -25.15
N SER A 66 -20.01 -16.94 -25.57
CA SER A 66 -20.12 -18.11 -24.69
C SER A 66 -18.77 -18.58 -24.17
N LYS A 67 -17.72 -18.58 -25.01
CA LYS A 67 -16.35 -18.91 -24.57
C LYS A 67 -15.81 -17.91 -23.54
N LEU A 68 -16.26 -16.66 -23.65
CA LEU A 68 -15.89 -15.57 -22.75
C LEU A 68 -16.78 -15.48 -21.51
N GLY A 69 -17.69 -16.44 -21.28
CA GLY A 69 -18.61 -16.44 -20.13
C GLY A 69 -19.64 -15.30 -20.14
N LEU A 70 -19.91 -14.69 -21.30
CA LEU A 70 -20.83 -13.56 -21.42
C LEU A 70 -22.27 -14.00 -21.64
N SER A 71 -23.22 -13.26 -21.04
CA SER A 71 -24.65 -13.48 -21.26
C SER A 71 -25.04 -13.34 -22.74
N LEU A 72 -25.78 -14.34 -23.23
CA LEU A 72 -26.25 -14.45 -24.62
C LEU A 72 -27.67 -13.91 -24.84
N LYS A 73 -28.29 -13.30 -23.81
CA LYS A 73 -29.62 -12.68 -23.89
C LYS A 73 -29.56 -11.32 -24.62
N GLY A 74 -30.62 -11.03 -25.36
CA GLY A 74 -30.81 -9.76 -26.07
C GLY A 74 -30.76 -9.85 -27.59
N ASN A 75 -31.08 -8.75 -28.25
CA ASN A 75 -31.06 -8.61 -29.71
C ASN A 75 -29.62 -8.43 -30.26
N LYS A 76 -29.47 -8.42 -31.59
CA LYS A 76 -28.16 -8.33 -32.27
C LYS A 76 -27.32 -7.13 -31.85
N GLU A 77 -27.93 -5.97 -31.61
CA GLU A 77 -27.20 -4.76 -31.21
C GLU A 77 -26.72 -4.83 -29.76
N GLU A 78 -27.57 -5.32 -28.86
CA GLU A 78 -27.24 -5.49 -27.45
C GLU A 78 -26.07 -6.46 -27.25
N LEU A 79 -26.06 -7.57 -27.99
CA LEU A 79 -24.96 -8.54 -27.99
C LEU A 79 -23.65 -7.90 -28.48
N LYS A 80 -23.70 -7.13 -29.57
CA LYS A 80 -22.53 -6.42 -30.12
C LYS A 80 -21.98 -5.39 -29.13
N LYS A 81 -22.86 -4.61 -28.48
CA LYS A 81 -22.48 -3.61 -27.48
C LYS A 81 -21.82 -4.26 -26.26
N ARG A 82 -22.38 -5.38 -25.77
CA ARG A 82 -21.82 -6.15 -24.65
C ARG A 82 -20.44 -6.71 -24.97
N TYR A 83 -20.29 -7.34 -26.13
CA TYR A 83 -19.01 -7.87 -26.59
C TYR A 83 -17.96 -6.75 -26.72
N LYS A 84 -18.28 -5.64 -27.41
CA LYS A 84 -17.37 -4.49 -27.54
C LYS A 84 -16.94 -3.93 -26.17
N LYS A 85 -17.88 -3.80 -25.22
CA LYS A 85 -17.57 -3.33 -23.86
C LYS A 85 -16.62 -4.27 -23.14
N TYR A 86 -16.84 -5.58 -23.24
CA TYR A 86 -15.95 -6.58 -22.64
C TYR A 86 -14.55 -6.51 -23.26
N ILE A 87 -14.44 -6.52 -24.59
CA ILE A 87 -13.15 -6.45 -25.28
C ILE A 87 -12.42 -5.17 -24.93
N LYS A 88 -13.08 -4.00 -24.96
CA LYS A 88 -12.47 -2.72 -24.57
C LYS A 88 -11.92 -2.78 -23.14
N LYS A 89 -12.66 -3.40 -22.21
CA LYS A 89 -12.22 -3.59 -20.82
C LYS A 89 -11.00 -4.52 -20.71
N GLN A 90 -10.90 -5.55 -21.56
CA GLN A 90 -9.72 -6.42 -21.62
C GLN A 90 -8.52 -5.72 -22.26
N GLU A 91 -8.73 -4.96 -23.34
CA GLU A 91 -7.69 -4.15 -24.00
C GLU A 91 -7.16 -3.04 -23.08
N GLU A 92 -8.02 -2.39 -22.29
CA GLU A 92 -7.62 -1.42 -21.26
C GLU A 92 -6.84 -2.10 -20.13
N LYS A 93 -7.26 -3.31 -19.70
CA LYS A 93 -6.49 -4.13 -18.74
C LYS A 93 -5.10 -4.49 -19.29
N GLU A 94 -5.00 -5.00 -20.52
CA GLU A 94 -3.71 -5.35 -21.15
C GLU A 94 -2.78 -4.15 -21.32
N LYS A 95 -3.32 -2.98 -21.68
CA LYS A 95 -2.54 -1.74 -21.81
C LYS A 95 -2.02 -1.24 -20.48
N ASN A 96 -2.83 -1.35 -19.41
CA ASN A 96 -2.38 -1.01 -18.07
C ASN A 96 -1.35 -2.01 -17.54
N MET A 97 -1.51 -3.30 -17.87
CA MET A 97 -0.59 -4.39 -17.49
C MET A 97 0.83 -4.23 -18.07
N HIS A 98 0.97 -3.50 -19.19
CA HIS A 98 2.26 -3.22 -19.82
C HIS A 98 2.75 -1.78 -19.60
N LYS A 99 2.17 -1.03 -18.66
CA LYS A 99 2.65 0.31 -18.32
C LYS A 99 3.86 0.16 -17.38
N VAL A 100 5.02 -0.10 -17.96
CA VAL A 100 6.28 -0.19 -17.22
C VAL A 100 6.59 1.18 -16.60
N ILE A 101 6.77 1.20 -15.29
CA ILE A 101 7.27 2.37 -14.57
C ILE A 101 8.72 2.58 -15.01
N LYS A 102 8.96 3.67 -15.72
CA LYS A 102 10.25 3.96 -16.35
C LYS A 102 11.35 4.26 -15.33
N LYS A 103 10.98 4.76 -14.15
CA LYS A 103 11.94 5.14 -13.11
C LYS A 103 12.20 3.96 -12.18
N VAL A 104 13.45 3.53 -12.12
CA VAL A 104 13.89 2.46 -11.22
C VAL A 104 13.61 2.85 -9.77
N GLN A 105 12.95 1.96 -9.04
CA GLN A 105 12.68 2.09 -7.62
C GLN A 105 13.74 1.34 -6.81
N PRO A 106 14.05 1.79 -5.58
CA PRO A 106 15.05 1.15 -4.73
C PRO A 106 14.60 -0.21 -4.16
N PHE A 107 13.31 -0.53 -4.26
CA PHE A 107 12.72 -1.76 -3.76
C PHE A 107 11.98 -2.49 -4.88
N LYS A 108 11.93 -3.82 -4.82
CA LYS A 108 11.15 -4.65 -5.76
C LYS A 108 9.66 -4.59 -5.44
N TYR A 109 9.32 -4.48 -4.15
CA TYR A 109 7.95 -4.44 -3.69
C TYR A 109 7.71 -3.32 -2.67
N TYR A 110 6.49 -2.81 -2.66
CA TYR A 110 5.96 -1.95 -1.60
C TYR A 110 4.84 -2.71 -0.89
N CYS A 111 5.02 -3.00 0.40
CA CYS A 111 4.03 -3.69 1.23
C CYS A 111 3.27 -2.64 2.05
N VAL A 112 2.07 -2.30 1.61
CA VAL A 112 1.20 -1.33 2.27
C VAL A 112 0.48 -2.02 3.43
N ILE A 113 0.47 -1.39 4.60
CA ILE A 113 -0.18 -1.90 5.82
C ILE A 113 -0.93 -0.74 6.49
N ASP A 114 -2.12 -1.03 7.00
CA ASP A 114 -2.92 -0.12 7.83
C ASP A 114 -3.69 -0.92 8.89
N TYR A 115 -3.20 -0.92 10.14
CA TYR A 115 -3.78 -1.76 11.18
C TYR A 115 -5.03 -1.11 11.78
N GLU A 116 -6.05 -1.91 12.05
CA GLU A 116 -7.06 -1.54 13.04
C GLU A 116 -6.65 -2.06 14.42
N ALA A 117 -6.96 -1.29 15.46
CA ALA A 117 -6.61 -1.62 16.83
C ALA A 117 -7.77 -1.34 17.80
N THR A 118 -7.81 -2.08 18.91
CA THR A 118 -8.76 -1.81 20.00
C THR A 118 -8.66 -0.35 20.44
N CYS A 119 -9.79 0.33 20.61
CA CYS A 119 -9.80 1.74 21.00
C CYS A 119 -10.99 2.09 21.91
N GLU A 120 -10.88 3.23 22.59
CA GLU A 120 -11.94 3.81 23.42
C GLU A 120 -12.04 5.32 23.16
N GLU A 121 -13.27 5.83 23.17
CA GLU A 121 -13.56 7.23 22.90
C GLU A 121 -12.84 8.14 23.90
N GLY A 122 -12.17 9.18 23.40
CA GLY A 122 -11.47 10.17 24.24
C GLY A 122 -10.13 9.73 24.85
N GLN A 123 -9.72 8.47 24.72
CA GLN A 123 -8.46 7.96 25.31
C GLN A 123 -7.24 8.04 24.38
N ALA A 124 -7.47 8.27 23.08
CA ALA A 124 -6.43 8.45 22.06
C ALA A 124 -5.26 7.46 22.22
N PHE A 125 -4.02 7.96 22.31
CA PHE A 125 -2.79 7.15 22.36
C PHE A 125 -2.45 6.59 23.74
N VAL A 126 -3.14 7.01 24.81
CA VAL A 126 -2.90 6.49 26.17
C VAL A 126 -3.52 5.10 26.33
N TYR A 127 -4.57 4.80 25.54
CA TYR A 127 -5.20 3.49 25.53
C TYR A 127 -4.19 2.38 25.17
N PRO A 128 -4.20 1.22 25.85
CA PRO A 128 -3.33 0.10 25.54
C PRO A 128 -3.85 -0.66 24.30
N ASN A 129 -3.71 -0.03 23.12
CA ASN A 129 -4.19 -0.58 21.86
C ASN A 129 -3.54 -1.94 21.55
N GLU A 130 -4.36 -2.92 21.19
CA GLU A 130 -3.94 -4.19 20.58
C GLU A 130 -4.46 -4.23 19.14
N ILE A 131 -3.65 -4.72 18.21
CA ILE A 131 -4.03 -4.91 16.80
C ILE A 131 -5.17 -5.93 16.74
N ILE A 132 -6.21 -5.62 15.96
CA ILE A 132 -7.39 -6.48 15.75
C ILE A 132 -7.67 -6.76 14.27
N GLU A 133 -7.03 -6.06 13.35
CA GLU A 133 -7.04 -6.35 11.91
C GLU A 133 -5.62 -6.14 11.35
N PHE A 134 -5.12 -7.13 10.59
CA PHE A 134 -3.82 -7.12 9.93
C PHE A 134 -4.01 -7.26 8.40
N PRO A 135 -4.31 -6.16 7.71
CA PRO A 135 -4.31 -6.12 6.25
C PRO A 135 -2.90 -5.81 5.70
N ALA A 136 -2.59 -6.36 4.53
CA ALA A 136 -1.47 -5.90 3.73
C ALA A 136 -1.75 -6.02 2.23
N VAL A 137 -1.27 -5.04 1.45
CA VAL A 137 -1.33 -5.05 -0.02
C VAL A 137 0.10 -4.94 -0.56
N LEU A 138 0.54 -5.96 -1.30
CA LEU A 138 1.85 -6.00 -1.92
C LEU A 138 1.78 -5.45 -3.34
N LEU A 139 2.54 -4.40 -3.64
CA LEU A 139 2.63 -3.78 -4.97
C LEU A 139 3.98 -4.11 -5.62
N ARG A 140 3.98 -4.43 -6.92
CA ARG A 140 5.21 -4.51 -7.72
C ARG A 140 5.70 -3.12 -8.07
N SER A 141 6.98 -2.82 -7.79
CA SER A 141 7.50 -1.47 -8.01
C SER A 141 7.65 -1.07 -9.48
N TYR A 142 7.73 -2.03 -10.40
CA TYR A 142 7.97 -1.79 -11.83
C TYR A 142 6.69 -1.75 -12.69
N THR A 143 5.56 -2.27 -12.20
CA THR A 143 4.24 -2.11 -12.85
C THR A 143 3.27 -1.27 -12.03
N GLY A 144 3.50 -1.15 -10.72
CA GLY A 144 2.53 -0.59 -9.78
C GLY A 144 1.36 -1.54 -9.52
N GLU A 145 1.32 -2.74 -10.09
CA GLU A 145 0.18 -3.64 -9.91
C GLU A 145 0.19 -4.30 -8.52
N VAL A 146 -1.01 -4.61 -8.03
CA VAL A 146 -1.19 -5.46 -6.85
C VAL A 146 -0.74 -6.87 -7.20
N GLU A 147 0.29 -7.33 -6.49
CA GLU A 147 0.81 -8.67 -6.60
C GLU A 147 0.00 -9.67 -5.78
N SER A 148 -0.30 -9.29 -4.54
CA SER A 148 -1.01 -10.13 -3.59
C SER A 148 -1.57 -9.28 -2.46
N GLU A 149 -2.59 -9.81 -1.78
CA GLU A 149 -3.15 -9.24 -0.56
C GLU A 149 -3.08 -10.27 0.56
N PHE A 150 -2.89 -9.79 1.79
CA PHE A 150 -3.00 -10.55 3.02
C PHE A 150 -4.04 -9.86 3.91
N HIS A 151 -4.86 -10.65 4.60
CA HIS A 151 -5.86 -10.12 5.51
C HIS A 151 -6.21 -11.16 6.57
N GLU A 152 -5.97 -10.81 7.82
CA GLU A 152 -6.41 -11.60 8.97
C GLU A 152 -6.90 -10.69 10.09
N TYR A 153 -7.91 -11.13 10.82
CA TYR A 153 -8.27 -10.53 12.11
C TYR A 153 -7.31 -11.04 13.20
N VAL A 154 -7.19 -10.28 14.28
CA VAL A 154 -6.33 -10.62 15.42
C VAL A 154 -7.15 -10.60 16.69
N LYS A 155 -6.99 -11.61 17.52
CA LYS A 155 -7.65 -11.70 18.83
C LYS A 155 -6.86 -10.89 19.88
N PRO A 156 -7.45 -9.84 20.48
CA PRO A 156 -6.79 -9.10 21.55
C PRO A 156 -6.76 -9.95 22.84
N LYS A 157 -5.67 -9.84 23.61
CA LYS A 157 -5.44 -10.61 24.83
C LYS A 157 -5.77 -9.81 26.09
N ASN A 158 -5.39 -8.54 26.15
CA ASN A 158 -5.58 -7.70 27.33
C ASN A 158 -7.00 -7.15 27.41
N ASN A 159 -7.55 -6.69 26.29
CA ASN A 159 -8.93 -6.19 26.18
C ASN A 159 -9.72 -7.02 25.15
N PRO A 160 -10.09 -8.28 25.48
CA PRO A 160 -10.72 -9.21 24.53
C PRO A 160 -12.11 -8.75 24.07
N VAL A 161 -12.82 -7.96 24.87
CA VAL A 161 -14.15 -7.43 24.54
C VAL A 161 -14.00 -6.04 23.91
N LEU A 162 -14.38 -5.92 22.64
CA LEU A 162 -14.33 -4.65 21.92
C LEU A 162 -15.35 -3.66 22.49
N THR A 163 -14.89 -2.43 22.71
CA THR A 163 -15.77 -1.32 23.12
C THR A 163 -16.82 -1.06 22.04
N LYS A 164 -17.94 -0.44 22.43
CA LYS A 164 -18.97 -0.02 21.47
C LYS A 164 -18.39 0.92 20.41
N TYR A 165 -17.61 1.90 20.84
CA TYR A 165 -16.93 2.86 19.96
C TYR A 165 -16.02 2.16 18.93
N CYS A 166 -15.21 1.19 19.37
CA CYS A 166 -14.30 0.45 18.49
C CYS A 166 -15.06 -0.32 17.40
N LYS A 167 -16.16 -1.00 17.77
CA LYS A 167 -17.00 -1.72 16.80
C LYS A 167 -17.69 -0.78 15.81
N GLU A 168 -18.18 0.36 16.27
CA GLU A 168 -18.83 1.36 15.40
C GLU A 168 -17.83 2.03 14.46
N LEU A 169 -16.65 2.37 14.95
CA LEU A 169 -15.58 2.97 14.16
C LEU A 169 -15.06 1.98 13.12
N THR A 170 -14.59 0.81 13.53
CA THR A 170 -13.90 -0.15 12.65
C THR A 170 -14.85 -1.03 11.83
N GLY A 171 -16.09 -1.21 12.29
CA GLY A 171 -17.02 -2.18 11.71
C GLY A 171 -16.69 -3.63 12.07
N ILE A 172 -15.63 -3.88 12.83
CA ILE A 172 -15.24 -5.21 13.30
C ILE A 172 -16.20 -5.66 14.39
N THR A 173 -16.70 -6.87 14.25
CA THR A 173 -17.62 -7.52 15.21
C THR A 173 -16.86 -8.26 16.30
N GLN A 174 -17.53 -8.53 17.41
CA GLN A 174 -16.92 -9.31 18.49
C GLN A 174 -16.61 -10.73 18.03
N GLU A 175 -17.51 -11.32 17.23
CA GLU A 175 -17.40 -12.67 16.71
C GLU A 175 -16.17 -12.85 15.81
N GLN A 176 -15.80 -11.81 15.03
CA GLN A 176 -14.60 -11.82 14.20
C GLN A 176 -13.32 -11.91 15.04
N VAL A 177 -13.18 -11.10 16.09
CA VAL A 177 -11.99 -11.15 16.95
C VAL A 177 -12.00 -12.37 17.87
N ASP A 178 -13.17 -12.87 18.27
CA ASP A 178 -13.28 -14.07 19.11
C ASP A 178 -12.80 -15.33 18.38
N GLY A 179 -13.08 -15.41 17.08
CA GLY A 179 -12.68 -16.51 16.19
C GLY A 179 -11.30 -16.36 15.55
N ALA A 180 -10.61 -15.24 15.79
CA ALA A 180 -9.29 -14.96 15.24
C ALA A 180 -8.16 -15.62 16.05
N ASP A 181 -7.00 -15.77 15.40
CA ASP A 181 -5.76 -16.16 16.05
C ASP A 181 -5.13 -15.00 16.83
N TYR A 182 -4.25 -15.32 17.78
CA TYR A 182 -3.45 -14.31 18.48
C TYR A 182 -2.34 -13.76 17.58
N PHE A 183 -1.93 -12.51 17.86
CA PHE A 183 -0.96 -11.79 17.03
C PHE A 183 0.32 -12.57 16.66
N PRO A 184 0.99 -13.33 17.55
CA PRO A 184 2.18 -14.07 17.16
C PRO A 184 1.94 -15.11 16.05
N GLU A 185 0.76 -15.73 15.99
CA GLU A 185 0.42 -16.69 14.94
C GLU A 185 0.06 -15.97 13.63
N VAL A 186 -0.74 -14.90 13.71
CA VAL A 186 -1.05 -14.06 12.54
C VAL A 186 0.22 -13.45 11.93
N LEU A 187 1.19 -13.06 12.76
CA LEU A 187 2.49 -12.57 12.30
C LEU A 187 3.28 -13.66 11.55
N LYS A 188 3.22 -14.93 12.00
CA LYS A 188 3.84 -16.05 11.26
C LYS A 188 3.13 -16.29 9.93
N HIS A 189 1.80 -16.20 9.88
CA HIS A 189 1.05 -16.32 8.62
C HIS A 189 1.43 -15.19 7.65
N PHE A 190 1.54 -13.95 8.15
CA PHE A 190 2.01 -12.80 7.39
C PHE A 190 3.43 -13.02 6.84
N GLU A 191 4.36 -13.50 7.66
CA GLU A 191 5.73 -13.79 7.24
C GLU A 191 5.80 -14.94 6.22
N ALA A 192 4.99 -15.99 6.39
CA ALA A 192 4.89 -17.09 5.44
C ALA A 192 4.29 -16.63 4.10
N TRP A 193 3.32 -15.71 4.13
CA TRP A 193 2.79 -15.08 2.93
C TRP A 193 3.86 -14.23 2.21
N LEU A 194 4.58 -13.37 2.95
CA LEU A 194 5.59 -12.48 2.36
C LEU A 194 6.81 -13.24 1.82
N SER A 195 7.15 -14.37 2.45
CA SER A 195 8.24 -15.27 2.04
C SER A 195 8.05 -15.89 0.65
N GLN A 196 6.85 -15.84 0.08
CA GLN A 196 6.61 -16.27 -1.31
C GLN A 196 7.21 -15.29 -2.34
N PHE A 197 7.50 -14.04 -1.92
CA PHE A 197 7.91 -12.95 -2.81
C PHE A 197 9.32 -12.44 -2.51
N SER A 198 9.77 -12.56 -1.26
CA SER A 198 11.02 -12.01 -0.76
C SER A 198 11.60 -12.85 0.37
N ASP A 199 12.91 -13.05 0.36
CA ASP A 199 13.61 -13.74 1.44
C ASP A 199 13.76 -12.84 2.68
N PHE A 200 13.64 -13.44 3.87
CA PHE A 200 13.94 -12.76 5.12
C PHE A 200 15.39 -12.23 5.13
N PRO A 201 15.68 -10.98 5.58
CA PRO A 201 14.82 -10.06 6.33
C PRO A 201 14.01 -9.07 5.46
N TYR A 202 13.62 -9.48 4.25
CA TYR A 202 12.77 -8.73 3.32
C TYR A 202 13.39 -7.43 2.81
N GLU A 203 14.69 -7.42 2.52
CA GLU A 203 15.43 -6.21 2.14
C GLU A 203 14.92 -5.54 0.85
N ASN A 204 14.37 -6.33 -0.08
CA ASN A 204 13.80 -5.84 -1.33
C ASN A 204 12.34 -5.32 -1.18
N VAL A 205 11.79 -5.34 0.04
CA VAL A 205 10.44 -4.85 0.38
C VAL A 205 10.55 -3.55 1.17
N CYS A 206 9.77 -2.55 0.77
CA CYS A 206 9.53 -1.38 1.59
C CYS A 206 8.12 -1.41 2.18
N PHE A 207 8.02 -1.45 3.50
CA PHE A 207 6.76 -1.27 4.19
C PHE A 207 6.27 0.18 4.07
N VAL A 208 4.97 0.36 3.87
CA VAL A 208 4.33 1.66 3.64
C VAL A 208 3.10 1.81 4.54
N THR A 209 2.97 2.96 5.20
CA THR A 209 1.86 3.25 6.13
C THR A 209 1.30 4.66 5.91
N ASP A 210 0.03 4.90 6.26
CA ASP A 210 -0.60 6.24 6.22
C ASP A 210 -0.31 7.05 7.50
N GLY A 211 0.96 7.42 7.67
CA GLY A 211 1.44 8.13 8.86
C GLY A 211 2.34 7.26 9.72
N PRO A 212 2.62 7.68 10.96
CA PRO A 212 3.61 7.00 11.78
C PRO A 212 3.03 5.85 12.63
N TRP A 213 1.72 5.81 12.88
CA TRP A 213 1.15 5.09 14.02
C TRP A 213 1.23 3.57 13.91
N ASP A 214 0.98 3.00 12.74
CA ASP A 214 0.96 1.55 12.52
C ASP A 214 2.21 0.85 13.03
N ILE A 215 3.37 1.30 12.56
CA ILE A 215 4.64 0.67 12.91
C ILE A 215 5.22 1.29 14.18
N ARG A 216 5.15 2.61 14.35
CA ARG A 216 5.77 3.28 15.51
C ARG A 216 5.06 2.91 16.82
N ASP A 217 3.72 2.91 16.83
CA ASP A 217 2.91 2.76 18.03
C ASP A 217 2.24 1.38 18.12
N PHE A 218 1.46 0.97 17.11
CA PHE A 218 0.67 -0.27 17.21
C PHE A 218 1.57 -1.51 17.25
N ILE A 219 2.53 -1.65 16.34
CA ILE A 219 3.51 -2.74 16.41
C ILE A 219 4.29 -2.74 17.73
N GLN A 220 4.68 -1.55 18.23
CA GLN A 220 5.41 -1.47 19.50
C GLN A 220 4.55 -1.96 20.67
N LYS A 221 3.31 -1.48 20.79
CA LYS A 221 2.37 -1.90 21.83
C LYS A 221 2.03 -3.38 21.72
N GLN A 222 1.80 -3.87 20.50
CA GLN A 222 1.43 -5.25 20.25
C GLN A 222 2.57 -6.22 20.58
N CYS A 223 3.82 -5.87 20.24
CA CYS A 223 4.99 -6.68 20.61
C CYS A 223 5.13 -6.79 22.13
N VAL A 224 4.91 -5.70 22.86
CA VAL A 224 4.90 -5.70 24.33
C VAL A 224 3.76 -6.55 24.88
N ALA A 225 2.53 -6.38 24.37
CA ALA A 225 1.36 -7.15 24.80
C ALA A 225 1.49 -8.66 24.53
N SER A 226 2.22 -9.03 23.48
CA SER A 226 2.43 -10.41 23.05
C SER A 226 3.70 -11.05 23.61
N ASP A 227 4.52 -10.29 24.34
CA ASP A 227 5.85 -10.70 24.84
C ASP A 227 6.78 -11.22 23.72
N ILE A 228 6.84 -10.49 22.60
CA ILE A 228 7.73 -10.80 21.47
C ILE A 228 8.65 -9.62 21.14
N LYS A 229 9.78 -9.92 20.49
CA LYS A 229 10.66 -8.88 19.94
C LYS A 229 10.02 -8.25 18.72
N ARG A 230 10.26 -6.95 18.52
CA ARG A 230 9.88 -6.28 17.27
C ARG A 230 10.59 -6.94 16.08
N PRO A 231 9.87 -7.29 15.01
CA PRO A 231 10.49 -7.79 13.78
C PRO A 231 11.48 -6.80 13.18
N VAL A 232 12.62 -7.30 12.71
CA VAL A 232 13.75 -6.46 12.24
C VAL A 232 13.37 -5.56 11.06
N TYR A 233 12.42 -5.98 10.23
CA TYR A 233 11.94 -5.24 9.07
C TYR A 233 10.98 -4.09 9.41
N PHE A 234 10.54 -3.98 10.66
CA PHE A 234 9.71 -2.87 11.17
C PHE A 234 10.51 -1.78 11.89
N TYR A 235 11.84 -1.72 11.70
CA TYR A 235 12.67 -0.62 12.21
C TYR A 235 12.84 0.54 11.22
N SER A 236 12.48 0.37 9.95
CA SER A 236 12.48 1.46 8.98
C SER A 236 11.45 1.23 7.90
N TRP A 237 10.69 2.26 7.56
CA TRP A 237 9.57 2.19 6.62
C TRP A 237 9.35 3.52 5.90
N LEU A 238 8.41 3.51 4.96
CA LEU A 238 7.91 4.68 4.26
C LEU A 238 6.62 5.17 4.92
N ASN A 239 6.66 6.35 5.52
CA ASN A 239 5.45 7.12 5.84
C ASN A 239 4.97 7.83 4.57
N LEU A 240 3.82 7.41 4.05
CA LEU A 240 3.27 7.90 2.79
C LEU A 240 2.92 9.40 2.87
N ARG A 241 2.39 9.89 4.00
CA ARG A 241 2.03 11.31 4.16
C ARG A 241 3.24 12.22 3.97
N LYS A 242 4.41 11.82 4.48
CA LYS A 242 5.67 12.55 4.28
C LYS A 242 6.10 12.53 2.81
N ALA A 243 6.10 11.37 2.17
CA ALA A 243 6.49 11.26 0.76
C ALA A 243 5.53 12.04 -0.15
N PHE A 244 4.22 11.99 0.11
CA PHE A 244 3.21 12.73 -0.62
C PHE A 244 3.39 14.24 -0.48
N LYS A 245 3.62 14.73 0.76
CA LYS A 245 3.96 16.15 1.00
C LYS A 245 5.14 16.59 0.14
N TYR A 246 6.22 15.80 0.13
CA TYR A 246 7.43 16.11 -0.63
C TYR A 246 7.17 16.09 -2.15
N ALA A 247 6.54 15.03 -2.65
CA ALA A 247 6.25 14.85 -4.08
C ALA A 247 5.44 16.01 -4.68
N PHE A 248 4.48 16.56 -3.91
CA PHE A 248 3.60 17.65 -4.35
C PHE A 248 4.00 19.03 -3.77
N ARG A 249 5.15 19.15 -3.10
CA ARG A 249 5.65 20.40 -2.48
C ARG A 249 4.60 21.09 -1.59
N LEU A 250 3.88 20.30 -0.80
CA LEU A 250 2.81 20.79 0.07
C LEU A 250 3.40 21.39 1.35
N LYS A 251 2.71 22.39 1.92
CA LYS A 251 3.09 22.98 3.22
C LYS A 251 2.91 21.97 4.37
N ASN A 252 1.76 21.29 4.38
CA ASN A 252 1.36 20.34 5.41
C ASN A 252 1.16 18.94 4.84
N GLN A 253 1.29 17.94 5.70
CA GLN A 253 0.87 16.57 5.40
C GLN A 253 -0.66 16.52 5.27
N LYS A 254 -1.13 15.63 4.40
CA LYS A 254 -2.55 15.38 4.16
C LYS A 254 -2.95 14.02 4.74
N ARG A 255 -4.20 13.90 5.19
CA ARG A 255 -4.83 12.62 5.57
C ARG A 255 -5.22 11.83 4.32
N LEU A 256 -5.52 10.54 4.47
CA LEU A 256 -5.89 9.63 3.37
C LEU A 256 -6.87 10.24 2.37
N ASN A 257 -8.05 10.66 2.83
CA ASN A 257 -9.07 11.25 1.97
C ASN A 257 -8.62 12.54 1.26
N GLU A 258 -7.79 13.36 1.91
CA GLU A 258 -7.26 14.59 1.32
C GLU A 258 -6.19 14.30 0.27
N MET A 259 -5.39 13.23 0.45
CA MET A 259 -4.44 12.74 -0.54
C MET A 259 -5.16 12.19 -1.77
N LEU A 260 -6.16 11.32 -1.58
CA LEU A 260 -7.00 10.78 -2.66
C LEU A 260 -7.65 11.91 -3.46
N ALA A 261 -8.33 12.85 -2.78
CA ALA A 261 -8.98 13.97 -3.44
C ALA A 261 -7.99 14.84 -4.21
N HIS A 262 -6.75 15.01 -3.70
CA HIS A 262 -5.72 15.79 -4.38
C HIS A 262 -5.28 15.18 -5.72
N ILE A 263 -5.27 13.85 -5.82
CA ILE A 263 -4.94 13.12 -7.06
C ILE A 263 -6.18 12.77 -7.89
N GLY A 264 -7.34 13.33 -7.55
CA GLY A 264 -8.60 13.13 -8.29
C GLY A 264 -9.25 11.76 -8.07
N LEU A 265 -8.91 11.08 -6.97
CA LEU A 265 -9.55 9.83 -6.56
C LEU A 265 -10.53 10.06 -5.40
N THR A 266 -11.46 9.13 -5.25
CA THR A 266 -12.36 9.05 -4.09
C THR A 266 -12.07 7.78 -3.31
N PHE A 267 -12.34 7.81 -2.02
CA PHE A 267 -12.29 6.61 -1.19
C PHE A 267 -13.20 5.51 -1.74
N GLU A 268 -12.70 4.28 -1.75
CA GLU A 268 -13.46 3.09 -2.16
C GLU A 268 -13.57 2.11 -1.00
N GLY A 269 -14.79 1.68 -0.66
CA GLY A 269 -15.04 0.79 0.46
C GLY A 269 -15.56 1.53 1.70
N ARG A 270 -15.27 1.00 2.88
CA ARG A 270 -15.65 1.57 4.17
C ARG A 270 -14.43 2.16 4.88
N GLU A 271 -14.47 3.45 5.22
CA GLU A 271 -13.42 4.07 6.06
C GLU A 271 -13.32 3.36 7.40
N HIS A 272 -12.08 3.19 7.91
CA HIS A 272 -11.77 2.43 9.13
C HIS A 272 -12.04 0.93 9.03
N CYS A 273 -12.21 0.38 7.81
CA CYS A 273 -11.97 -1.03 7.57
C CYS A 273 -10.54 -1.15 7.08
N GLY A 274 -9.67 -1.82 7.84
CA GLY A 274 -8.23 -1.77 7.59
C GLY A 274 -7.88 -2.22 6.17
N LEU A 275 -8.55 -3.26 5.64
CA LEU A 275 -8.30 -3.71 4.27
C LEU A 275 -8.71 -2.67 3.21
N ASP A 276 -9.84 -2.00 3.38
CA ASP A 276 -10.29 -0.97 2.44
C ASP A 276 -9.39 0.27 2.51
N ASP A 277 -8.97 0.69 3.72
CA ASP A 277 -8.00 1.77 3.88
C ASP A 277 -6.65 1.40 3.24
N THR A 278 -6.13 0.20 3.51
CA THR A 278 -4.89 -0.33 2.91
C THR A 278 -4.93 -0.31 1.38
N ARG A 279 -6.06 -0.71 0.77
CA ARG A 279 -6.26 -0.64 -0.68
C ARG A 279 -6.25 0.81 -1.20
N ASN A 280 -6.86 1.75 -0.49
CA ASN A 280 -6.83 3.15 -0.89
C ASN A 280 -5.44 3.78 -0.74
N ILE A 281 -4.68 3.42 0.30
CA ILE A 281 -3.28 3.80 0.46
C ILE A 281 -2.46 3.22 -0.70
N ALA A 282 -2.69 1.96 -1.06
CA ALA A 282 -2.05 1.33 -2.21
C ALA A 282 -2.34 2.09 -3.52
N ARG A 283 -3.58 2.53 -3.75
CA ARG A 283 -3.93 3.37 -4.93
C ARG A 283 -3.13 4.67 -4.99
N ILE A 284 -2.83 5.29 -3.85
CA ILE A 284 -1.96 6.48 -3.82
C ILE A 284 -0.52 6.10 -4.18
N VAL A 285 0.00 4.99 -3.63
CA VAL A 285 1.33 4.48 -3.97
C VAL A 285 1.44 4.20 -5.48
N GLN A 286 0.44 3.54 -6.07
CA GLN A 286 0.34 3.30 -7.51
C GLN A 286 0.41 4.60 -8.31
N PHE A 287 -0.38 5.60 -7.92
CA PHE A 287 -0.36 6.92 -8.57
C PHE A 287 1.04 7.55 -8.54
N LEU A 288 1.72 7.54 -7.38
CA LEU A 288 3.05 8.11 -7.24
C LEU A 288 4.07 7.39 -8.11
N LEU A 289 4.02 6.06 -8.14
CA LEU A 289 4.88 5.21 -8.96
C LEU A 289 4.67 5.47 -10.46
N GLU A 290 3.42 5.51 -10.92
CA GLU A 290 3.07 5.82 -12.32
C GLU A 290 3.54 7.22 -12.74
N ASN A 291 3.59 8.17 -11.80
CA ASN A 291 4.09 9.52 -12.01
C ASN A 291 5.59 9.67 -11.71
N SER A 292 6.34 8.56 -11.74
CA SER A 292 7.81 8.54 -11.63
C SER A 292 8.37 9.17 -10.34
N VAL A 293 7.59 9.14 -9.26
CA VAL A 293 8.08 9.48 -7.92
C VAL A 293 8.91 8.32 -7.39
N THR A 294 10.09 8.62 -6.85
CA THR A 294 10.92 7.60 -6.19
C THR A 294 10.51 7.49 -4.73
N LEU A 295 10.07 6.30 -4.33
CA LEU A 295 9.59 6.06 -2.97
C LEU A 295 10.69 5.37 -2.15
N LYS A 296 11.17 6.07 -1.11
CA LYS A 296 12.23 5.64 -0.21
C LYS A 296 11.70 5.53 1.22
N LYS A 297 12.32 4.68 2.04
CA LYS A 297 12.11 4.71 3.50
C LYS A 297 12.44 6.13 4.00
N ASN A 298 11.60 6.68 4.86
CA ASN A 298 11.73 8.05 5.37
C ASN A 298 11.43 8.15 6.87
N ILE A 299 11.33 6.99 7.53
CA ILE A 299 11.30 6.84 8.98
C ILE A 299 12.33 5.77 9.35
N GLU A 300 13.10 6.06 10.39
CA GLU A 300 13.92 5.10 11.12
C GLU A 300 13.47 5.14 12.58
N TYR A 301 13.29 3.97 13.17
CA TYR A 301 12.97 3.84 14.58
C TYR A 301 14.22 3.42 15.33
N ASN A 302 14.67 4.28 16.25
CA ASN A 302 15.88 4.02 17.03
C ASN A 302 15.68 2.81 17.94
N ARG A 303 16.63 1.87 17.89
CA ARG A 303 16.79 0.83 18.91
C ARG A 303 17.32 1.51 20.16
N ALA A 304 16.42 1.92 21.06
CA ALA A 304 16.80 2.26 22.42
C ALA A 304 17.35 1.02 23.13
#